data_AF-A0A2N2T101-F1
#
_entry.id   AF-A0A2N2T101-F1
#
_cell.length_a   1.000
_cell.length_b   1.000
_cell.length_c   1.000
_cell.angle_alpha   90.00
_cell.angle_beta   90.00
_cell.angle_gamma   90.00
#
_symmetry.space_group_name_H-M   'P 1'
#
loop_
_entity.id
_entity.type
_entity.pdbx_description
1 polymer ?
#
loop_
_entity_poly.entity_id
_entity_poly.type
_entity_poly.pdbx_seq_one_letter_code
_entity_poly.pdbx_strand_id
1 'polypeptide(L)' 'MKITSKGQVTIPQAVREQAGLHPNSEVDFEVRNNGEVVIRLVAAAPQSSVRSAFARVRGSANASEFKGMGTDEFMAFLRG' A
#
# COMPACT_ATOMS: atom_id res chain seq x y z
N MET A 1 -25.33 -3.86 19.01
CA MET A 1 -23.92 -4.14 19.37
C MET A 1 -23.70 -3.68 20.80
N LYS A 2 -22.93 -4.41 21.62
CA LYS A 2 -22.55 -3.97 22.97
C LYS A 2 -21.05 -3.72 22.99
N ILE A 3 -20.62 -2.71 23.73
CA ILE A 3 -19.21 -2.46 24.01
C ILE A 3 -18.77 -3.46 25.08
N THR A 4 -17.62 -4.10 24.89
CA THR A 4 -17.05 -5.02 25.88
C THR A 4 -16.50 -4.24 27.08
N SER A 5 -16.21 -4.92 28.19
CA SER A 5 -15.57 -4.27 29.36
C SER A 5 -14.22 -3.60 29.04
N LYS A 6 -13.58 -4.00 27.94
CA LYS A 6 -12.32 -3.42 27.45
C LYS A 6 -12.53 -2.27 26.46
N GLY A 7 -13.77 -1.83 26.22
CA GLY A 7 -14.06 -0.75 25.27
C GLY A 7 -14.10 -1.19 23.80
N GLN A 8 -14.09 -2.48 23.50
CA GLN A 8 -14.12 -2.97 22.12
C GLN A 8 -15.55 -3.10 21.60
N VAL A 9 -15.77 -2.82 20.32
CA VAL A 9 -17.07 -3.00 19.65
C VAL A 9 -16.88 -3.76 18.34
N THR A 10 -17.81 -4.66 18.04
CA THR A 10 -17.82 -5.37 16.76
C THR A 10 -18.44 -4.49 15.68
N ILE A 11 -17.78 -4.40 14.52
CA ILE A 11 -18.31 -3.72 13.33
C ILE A 11 -19.03 -4.76 12.46
N PRO A 12 -20.32 -4.58 12.11
CA PRO A 12 -21.04 -5.52 11.25
C PRO A 12 -20.38 -5.64 9.86
N GLN A 13 -20.54 -6.79 9.20
CA GLN A 13 -19.95 -7.05 7.88
C GLN A 13 -20.31 -5.98 6.85
N ALA A 14 -21.59 -5.63 6.70
CA ALA A 14 -22.04 -4.62 5.74
C ALA A 14 -21.34 -3.26 5.93
N VAL A 15 -21.10 -2.86 7.18
CA VAL A 15 -20.40 -1.60 7.50
C VAL A 15 -18.92 -1.72 7.16
N ARG A 16 -18.28 -2.86 7.46
CA ARG A 16 -16.87 -3.08 7.10
C ARG A 16 -16.64 -3.01 5.59
N GLU A 17 -17.53 -3.62 4.81
CA GLU A 17 -17.43 -3.63 3.34
C GLU A 17 -17.63 -2.22 2.77
N GLN A 18 -18.64 -1.48 3.23
CA GLN A 18 -18.89 -0.11 2.80
C GLN A 18 -17.77 0.85 3.19
N ALA A 19 -17.16 0.66 4.36
CA ALA A 19 -16.08 1.50 4.87
C ALA A 19 -14.67 1.03 4.44
N GLY A 20 -14.55 -0.07 3.69
CA GLY A 20 -13.26 -0.64 3.28
C GLY A 20 -12.39 -1.17 4.44
N LEU A 21 -13.01 -1.50 5.58
CA LEU A 21 -12.32 -1.98 6.78
C LEU A 21 -11.97 -3.47 6.63
N HIS A 22 -10.80 -3.74 6.08
CA HIS A 22 -10.28 -5.10 5.92
C HIS A 22 -9.58 -5.60 7.19
N PRO A 23 -9.47 -6.93 7.41
CA PRO A 23 -8.65 -7.48 8.48
C PRO A 23 -7.23 -6.90 8.45
N ASN A 24 -6.66 -6.65 9.64
CA ASN A 24 -5.32 -6.05 9.82
C ASN A 24 -5.15 -4.62 9.28
N SER A 25 -6.24 -3.92 8.99
CA SER A 25 -6.17 -2.50 8.64
C SER A 25 -5.92 -1.64 9.89
N GLU A 26 -5.05 -0.65 9.77
CA GLU A 26 -4.90 0.39 10.79
C GLU A 26 -6.00 1.43 10.64
N VAL A 27 -6.54 1.88 11.77
CA VAL A 27 -7.62 2.86 11.82
C VAL A 27 -7.30 3.95 12.83
N ASP A 28 -7.76 5.16 12.52
CA ASP A 28 -7.71 6.32 13.39
C ASP A 28 -9.13 6.68 13.86
N PHE A 29 -9.21 7.22 15.07
CA PHE A 29 -10.46 7.60 15.70
C PHE A 29 -10.51 9.11 15.90
N GLU A 30 -11.54 9.74 15.36
CA GLU A 30 -11.85 11.14 15.63
C GLU A 30 -13.18 11.23 16.38
N VAL A 31 -13.19 12.05 17.43
CA VAL A 31 -14.43 12.47 18.09
C VAL A 31 -14.78 13.85 17.59
N ARG A 32 -15.92 13.97 16.91
CA ARG A 32 -16.45 15.25 16.44
C ARG A 32 -17.13 16.01 17.59
N ASN A 33 -17.28 17.32 17.43
CA ASN A 33 -17.91 18.20 18.43
C ASN A 33 -19.36 17.84 18.77
N ASN A 34 -20.05 17.12 17.88
CA ASN A 34 -21.41 16.61 18.09
C ASN A 34 -21.45 15.27 18.85
N GLY A 35 -20.30 14.74 19.27
CA GLY A 35 -20.18 13.47 19.97
C GLY A 35 -20.12 12.24 19.06
N GLU A 36 -20.09 12.42 17.73
CA GLU A 36 -19.89 11.31 16.80
C GLU A 36 -18.45 10.79 16.84
N VAL A 37 -18.30 9.47 16.84
CA VAL A 37 -17.01 8.80 16.68
C VAL A 37 -16.87 8.39 15.22
N VAL A 38 -15.88 8.95 14.54
CA VAL A 38 -15.53 8.64 13.16
C VAL A 38 -14.30 7.75 13.14
N ILE A 39 -14.41 6.63 12.41
CA ILE A 39 -13.31 5.71 12.17
C ILE A 39 -12.79 5.98 10.76
N ARG A 40 -11.50 6.27 10.62
CA ARG A 40 -10.84 6.46 9.34
C ARG A 40 -9.78 5.39 9.13
N LEU A 41 -9.67 4.87 7.91
CA LEU A 41 -8.52 4.05 7.54
C LEU A 41 -7.27 4.92 7.57
N VAL A 42 -6.25 4.48 8.29
CA VAL A 42 -4.91 5.03 8.11
C VAL A 42 -4.43 4.48 6.78
N ALA A 43 -4.27 5.36 5.78
CA ALA A 43 -3.65 4.95 4.53
C ALA A 43 -2.29 4.34 4.87
N ALA A 44 -2.08 3.06 4.53
CA ALA A 44 -0.75 2.47 4.62
C ALA A 44 0.20 3.44 3.91
N ALA A 45 1.26 3.86 4.62
CA ALA A 45 2.32 4.68 4.04
C ALA A 45 2.61 4.13 2.65
N PRO A 46 2.62 4.96 1.58
CA PRO A 46 2.57 4.48 0.22
C PRO A 46 3.67 3.45 0.07
N GLN A 47 3.30 2.16 0.03
CA GLN A 47 4.24 1.10 -0.27
C GLN A 47 4.86 1.54 -1.55
N SER A 48 6.17 1.85 -1.51
CA SER A 48 6.86 2.60 -2.55
C SER A 48 6.31 2.11 -3.87
N SER A 49 5.47 2.95 -4.51
CA SER A 49 4.58 2.46 -5.55
C SER A 49 5.42 1.68 -6.56
N VAL A 50 4.88 0.64 -7.17
CA VAL A 50 5.60 -0.08 -8.24
C VAL A 50 6.22 0.92 -9.23
N ARG A 51 5.58 2.08 -9.44
CA ARG A 51 6.10 3.25 -10.16
C ARG A 51 7.39 3.87 -9.61
N SER A 52 7.55 4.00 -8.29
CA SER A 52 8.80 4.44 -7.65
C SER A 52 9.92 3.40 -7.74
N ALA A 53 9.60 2.10 -7.69
CA ALA A 53 10.57 1.04 -7.97
C ALA A 53 11.02 1.11 -9.44
N PHE A 54 10.08 1.27 -10.38
CA PHE A 54 10.36 1.53 -11.80
C PHE A 54 11.15 2.82 -12.03
N ALA A 55 10.93 3.87 -11.24
CA ALA A 55 11.68 5.12 -11.35
C ALA A 55 13.17 4.94 -11.00
N ARG A 56 13.51 4.09 -10.02
CA ARG A 56 14.90 3.80 -9.65
C ARG A 56 15.67 3.04 -10.73
N VAL A 57 14.99 2.18 -11.48
CA VAL A 57 15.62 1.35 -12.53
C VAL A 57 15.53 1.97 -13.93
N ARG A 58 14.79 3.07 -14.10
CA ARG A 58 14.66 3.73 -15.41
C ARG A 58 15.99 4.38 -15.78
N GLY A 59 16.58 3.91 -16.88
CA GLY A 59 17.84 4.43 -17.42
C GLY A 59 19.10 3.68 -16.98
N SER A 60 18.98 2.66 -16.11
CA SER A 60 20.12 1.81 -15.74
C SER A 60 20.63 0.96 -16.91
N ALA A 61 19.77 0.65 -17.89
CA ALA A 61 20.17 -0.05 -19.12
C ALA A 61 21.06 0.78 -20.06
N ASN A 62 21.26 2.08 -19.77
CA ASN A 62 22.22 2.94 -20.49
C ASN A 62 23.58 3.02 -19.78
N ALA A 63 23.83 2.18 -18.77
CA ALA A 63 25.13 2.10 -18.13
C ALA A 63 26.23 1.84 -19.18
N SER A 64 27.41 2.43 -18.97
CA SER A 64 28.56 2.30 -19.86
C SER A 64 28.95 0.85 -20.14
N GLU A 65 28.63 -0.05 -19.22
CA GLU A 65 28.82 -1.50 -19.31
C GLU A 65 28.03 -2.13 -20.47
N PHE A 66 26.89 -1.54 -20.86
CA PHE A 66 26.03 -2.03 -21.95
C PHE A 66 26.23 -1.27 -23.28
N LYS A 67 27.00 -0.17 -23.29
CA LYS A 67 27.19 0.69 -24.48
C LYS A 67 27.91 0.03 -25.66
N GLY A 68 28.58 -1.10 -25.43
CA GLY A 68 29.26 -1.89 -26.48
C GLY A 68 28.59 -3.23 -26.77
N MET A 69 27.49 -3.54 -26.10
CA MET A 69 26.85 -4.85 -26.18
C MET A 69 25.88 -4.87 -27.36
N GLY A 70 26.01 -5.88 -28.22
CA GLY A 70 25.03 -6.11 -29.29
C GLY A 70 23.66 -6.49 -28.72
N THR A 71 22.61 -6.41 -29.53
CA THR A 71 21.25 -6.82 -29.11
C THR A 71 21.22 -8.27 -28.64
N ASP A 72 21.91 -9.18 -29.34
CA ASP A 72 21.91 -10.61 -29.01
C ASP A 72 22.64 -10.91 -27.70
N GLU A 73 23.79 -10.26 -27.46
CA GLU A 73 24.57 -10.37 -26.22
C GLU A 73 23.80 -9.80 -25.03
N PHE A 74 23.12 -8.67 -25.23
CA PHE A 74 22.28 -8.07 -24.20
C PHE A 74 21.09 -8.96 -23.84
N MET A 75 20.44 -9.55 -24.84
CA MET A 75 19.34 -10.48 -24.64
C MET A 75 19.81 -11.80 -24.00
N ALA A 76 21.06 -12.25 -24.24
CA ALA A 76 21.65 -13.39 -23.54
C ALA A 76 21.90 -13.07 -22.05
N PHE A 77 22.51 -11.92 -21.74
CA PHE A 77 22.76 -11.48 -20.37
C PHE A 77 21.49 -11.39 -19.51
N LEU A 78 20.40 -10.84 -20.05
CA LEU A 78 19.14 -10.71 -19.32
C LEU A 78 18.43 -12.04 -19.03
N ARG A 79 18.72 -13.09 -19.81
CA ARG A 79 18.10 -14.40 -19.65
C ARG A 79 18.86 -15.32 -18.69
N GLY A 80 20.10 -14.97 -18.31
CA GLY A 80 20.97 -15.80 -17.46
C GLY A 80 21.62 -16.92 -18.24
#